data_AF-A0A953NT54-F1
#
_entry.id   AF-A0A953NT54-F1
#
_cell.length_a   1.000
_cell.length_b   1.000
_cell.length_c   1.000
_cell.angle_alpha   90.00
_cell.angle_beta   90.00
_cell.angle_gamma   90.00
#
_symmetry.space_group_name_H-M   'P 1'
#
loop_
_entity.id
_entity.type
_entity.pdbx_description
1 polymer ?
#
loop_
_entity_poly.entity_id
_entity_poly.type
_entity_poly.pdbx_seq_one_letter_code
_entity_poly.pdbx_strand_id
1 'polypeptide(L)' 'MTTPGKTGQFEVIADGKTIAERGGNWFTRSLGAGYPDLDSVVDQLEKRRASDAAR' A
#
# COMPACT_ATOMS: atom_id res chain seq x y z
N MET A 1 6.93 11.30 -4.02
CA MET A 1 6.26 11.75 -5.26
C MET A 1 4.98 10.96 -5.42
N THR A 2 3.87 11.59 -5.79
CA THR A 2 2.62 10.89 -6.09
C THR A 2 2.45 10.79 -7.61
N THR A 3 1.96 9.65 -8.09
CA THR A 3 1.74 9.39 -9.52
C THR A 3 0.24 9.27 -9.78
N PRO A 4 -0.31 9.97 -10.80
CA PRO A 4 -1.70 9.80 -11.18
C PRO A 4 -2.00 8.35 -11.60
N GLY A 5 -3.07 7.78 -11.06
CA GLY A 5 -3.54 6.43 -11.37
C GLY A 5 -4.93 6.43 -12.04
N LYS A 6 -5.54 5.24 -12.14
CA LYS A 6 -6.93 5.08 -12.60
C LYS A 6 -7.93 5.42 -11.49
N THR A 7 -9.18 5.68 -11.87
CA THR A 7 -10.27 5.89 -10.91
C THR A 7 -10.37 4.73 -9.90
N GLY A 8 -10.30 5.06 -8.61
CA GLY A 8 -10.40 4.11 -7.52
C GLY A 8 -9.14 3.29 -7.23
N GLN A 9 -8.03 3.56 -7.92
CA GLN A 9 -6.72 3.01 -7.63
C GLN A 9 -6.07 3.74 -6.46
N PHE A 10 -5.51 2.99 -5.51
CA PHE A 10 -4.65 3.52 -4.47
C PHE A 10 -3.64 2.44 -4.10
N GLU A 11 -2.36 2.74 -4.28
CA GLU A 11 -1.24 1.84 -4.06
C GLU A 11 -0.10 2.64 -3.42
N VAL A 12 0.55 2.05 -2.44
CA VAL A 12 1.78 2.55 -1.84
C VAL A 12 2.90 1.61 -2.25
N ILE A 13 3.88 2.14 -2.95
CA ILE A 13 5.01 1.39 -3.52
C ILE A 13 6.30 1.92 -2.91
N ALA A 14 7.11 1.02 -2.36
CA ALA A 14 8.45 1.30 -1.85
C ALA A 14 9.45 0.39 -2.56
N ASP A 15 10.51 0.99 -3.11
CA ASP A 15 11.59 0.29 -3.81
C ASP A 15 11.07 -0.71 -4.86
N GLY A 16 10.16 -0.23 -5.71
CA GLY A 16 9.58 -1.01 -6.81
C GLY A 16 8.59 -2.12 -6.40
N LYS A 17 8.22 -2.22 -5.11
CA LYS A 17 7.31 -3.27 -4.63
C LYS A 17 6.17 -2.66 -3.81
N THR A 18 4.95 -3.09 -4.10
CA THR A 18 3.74 -2.68 -3.39
C THR A 18 3.78 -3.13 -1.93
N ILE A 19 3.53 -2.20 -1.03
CA ILE A 19 3.46 -2.43 0.43
C ILE A 19 2.03 -2.28 0.96
N ALA A 20 1.23 -1.44 0.33
CA ALA A 20 -0.18 -1.33 0.67
C ALA A 20 -0.99 -1.00 -0.59
N GLU A 21 -2.22 -1.47 -0.60
CA GLU A 21 -3.17 -1.17 -1.65
C GLU A 21 -4.53 -0.89 -1.03
N ARG A 22 -5.41 -0.25 -1.80
CA ARG A 22 -6.82 -0.19 -1.44
C ARG A 22 -7.33 -1.62 -1.28
N GLY A 23 -7.91 -1.93 -0.13
CA GLY A 23 -8.43 -3.27 0.12
C GLY A 23 -9.52 -3.68 -0.88
N GLY A 24 -9.82 -4.97 -0.89
CA GLY A 24 -10.97 -5.55 -1.59
C GLY A 24 -10.69 -6.01 -3.01
N ASN A 25 -11.23 -7.17 -3.37
CA ASN A 25 -11.20 -7.69 -4.72
C ASN A 25 -12.09 -6.80 -5.61
N TRP A 26 -11.98 -6.94 -6.94
CA TRP A 26 -12.81 -6.17 -7.89
C TRP A 26 -14.31 -6.22 -7.55
N PHE A 27 -14.78 -7.35 -7.00
CA PHE A 27 -16.16 -7.56 -6.55
C PHE A 27 -16.53 -6.90 -5.23
N THR A 28 -15.57 -6.62 -4.33
CA THR A 28 -15.83 -5.97 -3.02
C THR A 28 -15.41 -4.51 -2.98
N ARG A 29 -14.85 -3.97 -4.08
CA ARG A 29 -14.50 -2.54 -4.22
C ARG A 29 -15.69 -1.59 -4.14
N SER A 30 -16.88 -2.01 -4.59
CA SER A 30 -18.11 -1.23 -4.45
C SER A 30 -18.62 -1.18 -3.01
N LEU A 31 -18.19 -2.12 -2.16
CA LEU A 31 -18.55 -2.22 -0.75
C LEU A 31 -17.57 -1.47 0.18
N GLY A 32 -16.70 -0.63 -0.40
CA GLY A 32 -15.89 0.29 0.40
C GLY A 32 -14.76 -0.37 1.16
N ALA A 33 -14.14 -1.42 0.59
CA ALA A 33 -12.85 -1.82 1.08
C ALA A 33 -11.90 -0.60 1.00
N GLY A 34 -11.59 -0.09 2.19
CA GLY A 34 -11.18 1.29 2.40
C GLY A 34 -9.74 1.55 1.98
N TYR A 35 -9.26 2.73 2.37
CA TYR A 35 -7.84 3.01 2.30
C TYR A 35 -7.10 2.18 3.36
N PRO A 36 -5.85 1.79 3.09
CA PRO A 36 -5.02 1.15 4.10
C PRO A 36 -4.81 2.12 5.28
N ASP A 37 -4.74 1.54 6.47
CA ASP A 37 -4.46 2.25 7.70
C ASP A 37 -3.03 2.83 7.71
N LEU A 38 -2.86 4.03 8.26
CA LEU A 38 -1.58 4.73 8.26
C LEU A 38 -0.53 3.99 9.08
N ASP A 39 -0.88 3.55 10.29
CA ASP A 39 0.05 2.86 11.19
C ASP A 39 0.50 1.54 10.55
N SER A 40 -0.43 0.82 9.91
CA SER A 40 -0.09 -0.38 9.14
C SER A 40 0.90 -0.12 8.00
N VAL A 41 0.75 1.01 7.28
CA VAL A 41 1.69 1.39 6.21
C VAL A 41 3.08 1.72 6.78
N VAL A 42 3.13 2.45 7.89
CA VAL A 42 4.38 2.80 8.57
C VAL A 42 5.10 1.53 9.06
N ASP A 43 4.38 0.63 9.73
CA ASP A 43 4.92 -0.65 10.20
C ASP A 43 5.56 -1.46 9.07
N GLN A 44 4.93 -1.50 7.89
CA GLN A 44 5.48 -2.21 6.74
C GLN A 44 6.76 -1.57 6.20
N LEU A 45 6.81 -0.23 6.17
CA LEU A 45 8.01 0.49 5.78
C LEU A 45 9.18 0.24 6.74
N GLU A 46 8.91 0.27 8.04
CA GLU A 46 9.94 0.04 9.07
C GLU A 46 10.48 -1.39 9.02
N LYS A 47 9.59 -2.40 8.93
CA LYS A 47 10.00 -3.80 8.78
C LYS A 47 10.90 -4.00 7.57
N ARG A 48 10.61 -3.30 6.47
CA ARG A 48 11.39 -3.41 5.24
C ARG A 48 12.75 -2.73 5.36
N ARG A 49 12.80 -1.52 5.90
CA ARG A 49 14.05 -0.82 6.19
C ARG A 49 14.96 -1.67 7.09
N ALA A 50 14.41 -2.30 8.12
CA ALA A 50 15.16 -3.21 8.99
C ALA A 50 15.70 -4.43 8.23
N SER A 51 14.92 -4.99 7.30
CA SER A 51 15.33 -6.11 6.46
C SER A 51 16.44 -5.74 5.48
N ASP A 52 16.36 -4.55 4.89
CA ASP A 52 17.40 -4.05 3.97
C ASP A 52 18.68 -3.67 4.71
N ALA A 53 18.60 -3.18 5.94
CA ALA A 53 19.76 -2.89 6.79
C ALA A 53 20.48 -4.14 7.31
N ALA A 54 19.79 -5.28 7.34
CA ALA A 54 20.36 -6.57 7.75
C ALA A 54 21.07 -7.31 6.61
N ARG A 55 21.10 -6.74 5.40
CA ARG A 55 21.65 -7.33 4.18
C ARG A 55 22.95 -6.65 3.76
#